data_AF-A0A835X607-F1
#
_entry.id   AF-A0A835X607-F1
#
_cell.length_a   1.000
_cell.length_b   1.000
_cell.length_c   1.000
_cell.angle_alpha   90.00
_cell.angle_beta   90.00
_cell.angle_gamma   90.00
#
_symmetry.space_group_name_H-M   'P 1'
#
loop_
_entity.id
_entity.type
_entity.pdbx_description
1 polymer ?
#
loop_
_entity_poly.entity_id
_entity_poly.type
_entity_poly.pdbx_seq_one_letter_code
_entity_poly.pdbx_strand_id
1 'polypeptide(L)'
;MLCKHLKNTLLIFFPIVFLFSNISVYGVQETYNLEVDEHLYDLVYSLDGDMLAMAIDPELTSLLIGIENVKESQFWIQLPNELILAESNEFAVLVNGLEINYEMEINQNDVVLGFYLLEGTQEIEIIGTKVIPEFPFGSILILIMMIATVTMLTKFRIRLFR
;
A
#
# COMPACT_ATOMS: atom_id res chain seq x y z
N MET A 1 52.49 13.69 -51.11
CA MET A 1 52.63 12.23 -51.31
C MET A 1 53.18 11.66 -50.01
N LEU A 2 52.39 10.79 -49.34
CA LEU A 2 52.78 9.77 -48.34
C LEU A 2 53.59 10.24 -47.12
N CYS A 3 53.39 9.83 -45.86
CA CYS A 3 52.83 8.67 -45.17
C CYS A 3 53.28 8.94 -43.71
N LYS A 4 52.75 8.43 -42.61
CA LYS A 4 51.60 7.61 -42.23
C LYS A 4 51.74 7.52 -40.70
N HIS A 5 50.60 7.48 -40.00
CA HIS A 5 50.40 6.71 -38.78
C HIS A 5 51.37 6.88 -37.60
N LEU A 6 50.94 7.68 -36.62
CA LEU A 6 51.05 7.26 -35.24
C LEU A 6 49.63 7.02 -34.71
N LYS A 7 49.13 5.80 -34.94
CA LYS A 7 48.01 5.25 -34.16
C LYS A 7 48.58 4.83 -32.82
N ASN A 8 47.87 5.12 -31.74
CA ASN A 8 47.38 4.16 -30.73
C ASN A 8 47.39 4.86 -29.35
N THR A 9 46.28 5.48 -28.98
CA THR A 9 45.32 4.92 -28.02
C THR A 9 45.92 4.82 -26.61
N LEU A 10 45.73 5.88 -25.82
CA LEU A 10 45.55 5.72 -24.39
C LEU A 10 44.25 6.43 -24.02
N LEU A 11 43.22 5.64 -23.77
CA LEU A 11 41.93 6.05 -23.22
C LEU A 11 42.19 6.83 -21.93
N ILE A 12 41.97 8.15 -21.98
CA ILE A 12 41.86 8.96 -20.77
C ILE A 12 40.49 8.62 -20.19
N PHE A 13 40.49 7.81 -19.13
CA PHE A 13 39.38 7.71 -18.19
C PHE A 13 39.17 9.11 -17.61
N PHE A 14 38.35 9.93 -18.27
CA PHE A 14 37.72 11.04 -17.60
C PHE A 14 36.78 10.41 -16.56
N PRO A 15 36.91 10.72 -15.26
CA PRO A 15 35.77 10.54 -14.39
C PRO A 15 34.71 11.47 -14.98
N ILE A 16 33.69 10.89 -15.59
CA ILE A 16 32.45 11.61 -15.82
C ILE A 16 32.03 12.00 -14.41
N VAL A 17 32.31 13.25 -14.04
CA VAL A 17 31.66 13.91 -12.93
C VAL A 17 30.21 14.00 -13.38
N PHE A 18 29.46 12.93 -13.10
CA PHE A 18 28.02 12.92 -13.16
C PHE A 18 27.62 13.97 -12.13
N LEU A 19 27.35 15.18 -12.61
CA LEU A 19 26.47 16.08 -11.89
C LEU A 19 25.12 15.38 -11.89
N PHE A 20 24.86 14.58 -10.85
CA PHE A 20 23.53 14.15 -10.53
C PHE A 20 22.73 15.42 -10.21
N SER A 21 22.15 16.04 -11.23
CA SER A 21 20.90 16.74 -11.01
C SER A 21 19.95 15.69 -10.46
N ASN A 22 19.37 15.94 -9.28
CA ASN A 22 18.32 15.12 -8.70
C ASN A 22 17.16 15.02 -9.71
N ILE A 23 17.24 14.04 -10.62
CA ILE A 23 16.09 13.59 -11.38
C ILE A 23 15.38 12.70 -10.38
N SER A 24 14.28 13.19 -9.82
CA SER A 24 13.36 12.36 -9.06
C SER A 24 12.89 11.24 -9.99
N VAL A 25 13.40 10.04 -9.75
CA VAL A 25 13.01 8.81 -10.46
C VAL A 25 11.55 8.44 -10.17
N TYR A 26 10.94 9.09 -9.18
CA TYR A 26 9.53 9.06 -8.87
C TYR A 26 8.81 10.17 -9.65
N GLY A 27 7.71 9.85 -10.34
CA GLY A 27 6.86 10.80 -11.06
C GLY A 27 6.26 11.88 -10.15
N VAL A 28 5.21 12.57 -10.62
CA VAL A 28 4.48 13.55 -9.81
C VAL A 28 3.94 12.84 -8.55
N GLN A 29 4.30 13.35 -7.38
CA GLN A 29 3.79 12.85 -6.10
C GLN A 29 2.51 13.59 -5.74
N GLU A 30 1.48 12.84 -5.35
CA GLU A 30 0.22 13.36 -4.85
C GLU A 30 -0.04 12.84 -3.43
N THR A 31 -0.99 13.45 -2.72
CA THR A 31 -1.37 13.05 -1.37
C THR A 31 -2.87 12.83 -1.30
N TYR A 32 -3.28 11.63 -0.90
CA TYR A 32 -4.66 11.30 -0.58
C TYR A 32 -4.87 11.41 0.93
N ASN A 33 -5.88 12.17 1.34
CA ASN A 33 -6.24 12.32 2.76
C ASN A 33 -7.29 11.25 3.07
N LEU A 34 -6.88 10.15 3.70
CA LEU A 34 -7.77 9.07 4.07
C LEU A 34 -8.34 9.32 5.47
N GLU A 35 -9.67 9.44 5.55
CA GLU A 35 -10.39 9.52 6.81
C GLU A 35 -10.77 8.12 7.28
N VAL A 36 -10.25 7.72 8.44
CA VAL A 36 -10.60 6.47 9.11
C VAL A 36 -11.04 6.81 10.53
N ASP A 37 -12.32 6.58 10.82
CA ASP A 37 -13.00 7.04 12.04
C ASP A 37 -12.85 8.56 12.25
N GLU A 38 -12.12 9.00 13.29
CA GLU A 38 -11.86 10.41 13.60
C GLU A 38 -10.41 10.83 13.29
N HIS A 39 -9.65 9.98 12.57
CA HIS A 39 -8.26 10.22 12.22
C HIS A 39 -8.10 10.42 10.71
N LEU A 40 -7.21 11.35 10.35
CA LEU A 40 -6.80 11.61 8.98
C LEU A 40 -5.38 11.07 8.76
N TYR A 41 -5.22 10.29 7.70
CA TYR A 41 -3.96 9.71 7.27
C TYR A 41 -3.57 10.28 5.90
N ASP A 42 -2.35 10.81 5.81
CA ASP A 42 -1.80 11.33 4.56
C ASP A 42 -1.08 10.20 3.82
N LEU A 43 -1.65 9.77 2.69
CA LEU A 43 -1.08 8.74 1.83
C LEU A 43 -0.42 9.37 0.62
N VAL A 44 0.90 9.29 0.55
CA VAL A 44 1.67 9.81 -0.58
C VAL A 44 1.75 8.73 -1.67
N TYR A 45 1.39 9.07 -2.91
CA TYR A 45 1.40 8.13 -4.04
C TYR A 45 1.82 8.81 -5.36
N SER A 46 2.04 8.01 -6.40
CA SER A 46 2.12 8.49 -7.78
C SER A 46 1.36 7.55 -8.72
N LEU A 47 0.50 8.15 -9.53
CA LEU A 47 -0.38 7.49 -10.48
C LEU A 47 -0.41 8.31 -11.78
N ASP A 48 -0.28 7.66 -12.94
CA ASP A 48 -0.65 8.28 -14.23
C ASP A 48 -2.08 7.87 -14.57
N GLY A 49 -3.04 8.56 -13.96
CA GLY A 49 -4.46 8.26 -14.00
C GLY A 49 -5.19 9.12 -12.96
N ASP A 50 -6.48 8.83 -12.75
CA ASP A 50 -7.32 9.55 -11.81
C ASP A 50 -7.60 8.69 -10.56
N MET A 51 -7.32 9.24 -9.39
CA MET A 51 -7.63 8.63 -8.10
C MET A 51 -9.12 8.85 -7.77
N LEU A 52 -9.90 7.78 -7.64
CA LEU A 52 -11.32 7.87 -7.28
C LEU A 52 -11.52 7.88 -5.77
N ALA A 53 -10.96 6.89 -5.08
CA ALA A 53 -11.06 6.74 -3.65
C ALA A 53 -10.03 5.73 -3.11
N MET A 54 -9.68 5.89 -1.84
CA MET A 54 -9.05 4.86 -1.03
C MET A 54 -9.93 4.53 0.17
N ALA A 55 -9.99 3.26 0.56
CA ALA A 55 -10.75 2.80 1.72
C ALA A 55 -10.08 1.59 2.38
N ILE A 56 -10.11 1.52 3.71
CA ILE A 56 -9.69 0.33 4.44
C ILE A 56 -10.84 -0.68 4.50
N ASP A 57 -10.54 -1.93 4.17
CA ASP A 57 -11.39 -3.07 4.49
C ASP A 57 -10.81 -3.82 5.72
N PRO A 58 -11.39 -3.63 6.91
CA PRO A 58 -10.94 -4.31 8.12
C PRO A 58 -11.29 -5.80 8.15
N GLU A 59 -12.26 -6.26 7.36
CA GLU A 59 -12.61 -7.68 7.27
C GLU A 59 -11.57 -8.47 6.48
N LEU A 60 -11.03 -7.85 5.42
CA LEU A 60 -9.98 -8.42 4.56
C LEU A 60 -8.56 -7.97 4.94
N THR A 61 -8.43 -7.10 5.94
CA THR A 61 -7.15 -6.48 6.33
C THR A 61 -6.42 -5.82 5.15
N SER A 62 -7.18 -5.12 4.31
CA SER A 62 -6.69 -4.57 3.06
C SER A 62 -6.97 -3.07 2.89
N LEU A 63 -6.21 -2.43 2.01
CA LEU A 63 -6.46 -1.10 1.47
C LEU A 63 -6.96 -1.27 0.04
N LEU A 64 -8.21 -0.85 -0.20
CA LEU A 64 -8.83 -0.79 -1.51
C LEU A 64 -8.59 0.59 -2.13
N ILE A 65 -8.17 0.60 -3.39
CA ILE A 65 -7.87 1.81 -4.15
C ILE A 65 -8.63 1.72 -5.47
N GLY A 66 -9.59 2.62 -5.66
CA GLY A 66 -10.32 2.81 -6.90
C GLY A 66 -9.63 3.87 -7.77
N ILE A 67 -9.37 3.54 -9.02
CA ILE A 67 -8.71 4.41 -10.00
C ILE A 67 -9.40 4.33 -11.36
N GLU A 68 -9.22 5.35 -12.19
CA GLU A 68 -9.68 5.33 -13.58
C GLU A 68 -8.72 6.08 -14.50
N ASN A 69 -8.97 6.02 -15.82
CA ASN A 69 -8.16 6.69 -16.84
C ASN A 69 -6.64 6.41 -16.74
N VAL A 70 -6.28 5.24 -16.19
CA VAL A 70 -4.91 4.81 -15.95
C VAL A 70 -4.19 4.57 -17.27
N LYS A 71 -2.97 5.11 -17.39
CA LYS A 71 -2.02 4.79 -18.47
C LYS A 71 -1.01 3.76 -18.00
N GLU A 72 -0.32 3.13 -18.95
CA GLU A 72 0.75 2.17 -18.65
C GLU A 72 1.94 2.88 -17.98
N SER A 73 2.05 2.75 -16.65
CA SER A 73 3.07 3.42 -15.86
C SER A 73 3.41 2.65 -14.58
N GLN A 74 4.51 3.05 -13.94
CA GLN A 74 4.80 2.59 -12.58
C GLN A 74 3.94 3.36 -11.59
N PHE A 75 3.29 2.64 -10.69
CA PHE A 75 2.59 3.16 -9.54
C PHE A 75 3.46 2.94 -8.30
N TRP A 76 3.40 3.89 -7.36
CA TRP A 76 3.93 3.66 -6.03
C TRP A 76 3.06 4.35 -4.99
N ILE A 77 3.10 3.82 -3.78
CA ILE A 77 2.37 4.34 -2.62
C ILE A 77 3.19 4.13 -1.35
N GLN A 78 3.23 5.15 -0.49
CA GLN A 78 3.80 5.10 0.84
C GLN A 78 2.69 4.77 1.84
N LEU A 79 2.83 3.64 2.52
CA LEU A 79 1.88 3.11 3.48
C LEU A 79 2.42 3.30 4.90
N PRO A 80 1.76 4.12 5.74
CA PRO A 80 2.09 4.21 7.15
C PRO A 80 1.84 2.86 7.85
N ASN A 81 2.82 2.40 8.63
CA ASN A 81 2.70 1.15 9.41
C ASN A 81 1.58 1.21 10.45
N GLU A 82 1.17 2.42 10.84
CA GLU A 82 0.02 2.64 11.70
C GLU A 82 -1.31 2.42 10.99
N LEU A 83 -1.39 2.55 9.66
CA LEU A 83 -2.63 2.37 8.90
C LEU A 83 -2.79 0.92 8.45
N ILE A 84 -1.74 0.36 7.84
CA ILE A 84 -1.70 -1.01 7.34
C ILE A 84 -0.32 -1.60 7.58
N LEU A 85 -0.28 -2.83 8.09
CA LEU A 85 0.94 -3.53 8.44
C LEU A 85 0.89 -4.98 7.98
N ALA A 86 1.98 -5.45 7.38
CA ALA A 86 2.22 -6.86 7.12
C ALA A 86 3.29 -7.42 8.08
N GLU A 87 2.93 -8.41 8.90
CA GLU A 87 3.92 -9.16 9.68
C GLU A 87 4.93 -9.81 8.73
N SER A 88 6.22 -9.72 9.06
CA SER A 88 7.35 -10.09 8.17
C SER A 88 7.53 -9.24 6.92
N ASN A 89 6.79 -8.14 6.77
CA ASN A 89 6.82 -7.25 5.60
C ASN A 89 6.46 -8.00 4.30
N GLU A 90 5.44 -8.86 4.34
CA GLU A 90 4.90 -9.54 3.16
C GLU A 90 3.45 -9.09 2.93
N PHE A 91 3.26 -8.18 1.98
CA PHE A 91 1.91 -7.81 1.49
C PHE A 91 1.51 -8.71 0.32
N ALA A 92 0.22 -8.90 0.11
CA ALA A 92 -0.30 -9.34 -1.18
C ALA A 92 -0.86 -8.12 -1.92
N VAL A 93 -0.52 -7.96 -3.19
CA VAL A 93 -1.02 -6.86 -4.03
C VAL A 93 -1.81 -7.46 -5.17
N LEU A 94 -3.08 -7.08 -5.27
CA LEU A 94 -3.97 -7.48 -6.35
C LEU A 94 -4.28 -6.27 -7.22
N VAL A 95 -4.26 -6.49 -8.53
CA VAL A 95 -4.69 -5.49 -9.52
C VAL A 95 -5.84 -6.10 -10.30
N ASN A 96 -7.02 -5.47 -10.24
CA ASN A 96 -8.29 -6.01 -10.74
C ASN A 96 -8.54 -7.47 -10.28
N GLY A 97 -8.26 -7.76 -9.01
CA GLY A 97 -8.42 -9.09 -8.40
C GLY A 97 -7.37 -10.14 -8.78
N LEU A 98 -6.31 -9.77 -9.52
CA LEU A 98 -5.20 -10.67 -9.83
C LEU A 98 -3.96 -10.29 -9.02
N GLU A 99 -3.40 -11.26 -8.30
CA GLU A 99 -2.16 -11.07 -7.54
C GLU A 99 -0.97 -10.81 -8.46
N ILE A 100 -0.16 -9.80 -8.11
CA ILE A 100 1.03 -9.37 -8.85
C ILE A 100 2.26 -9.29 -7.95
N ASN A 101 3.43 -9.24 -8.58
CA ASN A 101 4.68 -8.91 -7.90
C ASN A 101 4.83 -7.40 -7.75
N TYR A 102 5.56 -6.99 -6.71
CA TYR A 102 5.84 -5.60 -6.39
C TYR A 102 7.28 -5.44 -5.86
N GLU A 103 7.77 -4.21 -5.92
CA GLU A 103 8.97 -3.74 -5.25
C GLU A 103 8.59 -3.11 -3.91
N MET A 104 9.46 -3.27 -2.91
CA MET A 104 9.23 -2.76 -1.56
C MET A 104 10.49 -2.06 -1.03
N GLU A 105 10.29 -0.90 -0.42
CA GLU A 105 11.28 -0.22 0.41
C GLU A 105 10.72 -0.02 1.83
N ILE A 106 11.42 -0.54 2.84
CA ILE A 106 10.99 -0.49 4.24
C ILE A 106 11.70 0.68 4.93
N ASN A 107 10.93 1.59 5.51
CA ASN A 107 11.41 2.66 6.36
C ASN A 107 11.04 2.42 7.83
N GLN A 108 11.37 3.38 8.70
CA GLN A 108 11.13 3.26 10.14
C GLN A 108 9.62 3.23 10.49
N ASN A 109 8.82 4.01 9.78
CA ASN A 109 7.41 4.26 10.11
C ASN A 109 6.44 3.93 8.96
N ASP A 110 6.97 3.64 7.78
CA ASP A 110 6.20 3.37 6.58
C ASP A 110 6.90 2.34 5.69
N VAL A 111 6.14 1.84 4.73
CA VAL A 111 6.60 0.98 3.66
C VAL A 111 6.18 1.60 2.33
N VAL A 112 7.11 1.72 1.40
CA VAL A 112 6.81 2.14 0.03
C VAL A 112 6.66 0.90 -0.83
N LEU A 113 5.51 0.76 -1.49
CA LEU A 113 5.25 -0.28 -2.49
C LEU A 113 5.28 0.32 -3.88
N GLY A 114 5.88 -0.39 -4.84
CA GLY A 114 5.93 0.01 -6.24
C GLY A 114 5.65 -1.14 -7.19
N PHE A 115 4.83 -0.93 -8.21
CA PHE A 115 4.52 -1.95 -9.22
C PHE A 115 4.00 -1.31 -10.50
N TYR A 116 3.92 -2.08 -11.58
CA TYR A 116 3.49 -1.58 -12.89
C TYR A 116 1.98 -1.74 -13.09
N LEU A 117 1.31 -0.68 -13.58
CA LEU A 117 -0.09 -0.69 -13.96
C LEU A 117 -0.24 -0.75 -15.47
N LEU A 118 -1.26 -1.47 -15.94
CA LEU A 118 -1.65 -1.50 -17.34
C LEU A 118 -2.79 -0.52 -17.60
N GLU A 119 -2.92 -0.09 -18.85
CA GLU A 119 -4.04 0.75 -19.29
C GLU A 119 -5.38 0.07 -18.96
N GLY A 120 -6.32 0.85 -18.43
CA GLY A 120 -7.64 0.35 -18.04
C GLY A 120 -7.70 -0.39 -16.71
N THR A 121 -6.65 -0.29 -15.88
CA THR A 121 -6.74 -0.71 -14.46
C THR A 121 -7.79 0.12 -13.73
N GLN A 122 -8.61 -0.55 -12.90
CA GLN A 122 -9.71 0.10 -12.17
C GLN A 122 -9.60 -0.08 -10.66
N GLU A 123 -8.96 -1.16 -10.22
CA GLU A 123 -8.90 -1.53 -8.81
C GLU A 123 -7.50 -2.03 -8.45
N ILE A 124 -7.02 -1.56 -7.31
CA ILE A 124 -5.85 -2.10 -6.62
C ILE A 124 -6.30 -2.47 -5.21
N GLU A 125 -5.89 -3.64 -4.74
CA GLU A 125 -6.08 -4.09 -3.37
C GLU A 125 -4.73 -4.46 -2.77
N ILE A 126 -4.38 -3.87 -1.62
CA ILE A 126 -3.15 -4.16 -0.89
C ILE A 126 -3.54 -4.82 0.43
N ILE A 127 -3.24 -6.11 0.57
CA ILE A 127 -3.59 -6.92 1.74
C ILE A 127 -2.38 -7.00 2.66
N GLY A 128 -2.58 -6.61 3.92
CA GLY A 128 -1.62 -6.77 5.00
C GLY A 128 -2.01 -7.90 5.94
N THR A 129 -1.54 -7.80 7.18
CA THR A 129 -1.94 -8.67 8.30
C THR A 129 -2.78 -7.93 9.33
N LYS A 130 -2.71 -6.60 9.33
CA LYS A 130 -3.39 -5.69 10.27
C LYS A 130 -3.70 -4.37 9.56
N VAL A 131 -4.86 -3.80 9.87
CA VAL A 131 -5.30 -2.47 9.41
C VAL A 131 -6.05 -1.73 10.53
N ILE A 132 -5.97 -0.40 10.55
CA ILE A 132 -6.85 0.41 11.42
C ILE A 132 -8.19 0.66 10.71
N PRO A 133 -9.34 0.50 11.40
CA PRO A 133 -9.50 0.07 12.78
C PRO A 133 -9.65 -1.45 12.88
N GLU A 134 -8.78 -2.10 13.64
CA GLU A 134 -8.77 -3.58 13.74
C GLU A 134 -10.10 -4.12 14.26
N PHE A 135 -10.83 -3.39 15.12
CA PHE A 135 -12.28 -3.43 15.36
C PHE A 135 -12.60 -2.21 16.24
N PRO A 136 -13.75 -1.53 16.09
CA PRO A 136 -14.14 -0.54 17.08
C PRO A 136 -14.29 -1.26 18.43
N PHE A 137 -13.69 -0.72 19.48
CA PHE A 137 -13.78 -1.28 20.85
C PHE A 137 -15.24 -1.59 21.27
N GLY A 138 -16.22 -0.88 20.67
CA GLY A 138 -17.65 -1.14 20.82
C GLY A 138 -18.09 -2.56 20.38
N SER A 139 -17.53 -3.12 19.31
CA SER A 139 -17.89 -4.45 18.80
C SER A 139 -17.60 -5.56 19.82
N ILE A 140 -16.45 -5.46 20.50
CA ILE A 140 -16.04 -6.41 21.54
C ILE A 140 -16.98 -6.30 22.75
N LEU A 141 -17.34 -5.09 23.16
CA LEU A 141 -18.28 -4.87 24.26
C LEU A 141 -19.68 -5.42 23.96
N ILE A 142 -20.17 -5.25 22.73
CA ILE A 142 -21.45 -5.80 22.27
C ILE A 142 -21.41 -7.33 22.28
N LEU A 143 -20.32 -7.94 21.80
CA LEU A 143 -20.15 -9.40 21.79
C LEU A 143 -20.17 -9.98 23.22
N ILE A 144 -19.44 -9.36 24.16
CA ILE A 144 -19.42 -9.79 25.57
C ILE A 144 -20.83 -9.69 26.18
N MET A 145 -21.55 -8.59 25.91
CA MET A 145 -22.91 -8.38 26.41
C MET A 145 -23.89 -9.41 25.84
N MET A 146 -23.76 -9.75 24.56
CA MET A 146 -24.57 -10.77 23.90
C MET A 146 -24.35 -12.15 24.50
N ILE A 147 -23.10 -12.55 24.71
CA ILE A 147 -22.77 -13.84 25.35
C ILE A 147 -23.28 -13.88 26.80
N ALA A 148 -23.18 -12.78 27.55
CA ALA A 148 -23.67 -12.68 28.92
C ALA A 148 -25.20 -12.86 29.01
N THR A 149 -25.96 -12.24 28.11
CA THR A 149 -27.43 -12.37 28.09
C THR A 149 -27.88 -13.79 27.73
N VAL A 150 -27.27 -14.41 26.72
CA VAL A 150 -27.59 -15.80 26.32
C VAL A 150 -27.30 -16.80 27.43
N THR A 151 -26.15 -16.68 28.10
CA THR A 151 -25.78 -17.57 29.21
C THR A 151 -26.67 -17.37 30.44
N MET A 152 -27.07 -16.13 30.74
CA MET A 152 -28.01 -15.82 31.82
C MET A 152 -29.40 -16.40 31.54
N LEU A 153 -29.94 -16.23 30.32
CA LEU A 153 -31.22 -16.81 29.91
C LEU A 153 -31.20 -18.34 29.96
N THR A 154 -30.12 -18.95 29.50
CA THR A 154 -29.93 -20.41 29.54
C THR A 154 -29.90 -20.93 30.98
N LYS A 155 -29.13 -20.27 31.86
CA LYS A 155 -29.05 -20.63 33.29
C LYS A 155 -30.37 -20.40 34.03
N PHE A 156 -31.12 -19.35 33.67
CA PHE A 156 -32.43 -19.06 34.22
C PHE A 156 -33.46 -20.13 33.81
N ARG A 157 -33.52 -20.52 32.53
CA ARG A 157 -34.38 -21.63 32.08
C ARG A 157 -34.05 -22.94 32.79
N ILE A 158 -32.77 -23.31 32.91
CA ILE A 158 -32.38 -24.58 33.56
C ILE A 158 -32.77 -24.63 35.04
N ARG A 159 -32.71 -23.50 35.76
CA ARG A 159 -33.19 -23.43 37.17
C ARG A 159 -34.71 -23.50 37.29
N LEU A 160 -35.45 -23.10 36.25
CA LEU A 160 -36.91 -23.07 36.27
C LEU A 160 -37.54 -24.44 35.98
N PHE A 161 -36.76 -25.38 35.42
CA PHE A 161 -37.16 -26.76 35.10
C PHE A 161 -36.53 -27.82 36.03
N ARG A 162 -35.93 -27.41 37.15
CA ARG A 162 -35.44 -28.28 38.23
C ARG A 162 -36.25 -28.03 39.49
#